data_AF-A0A9E0UNT6-F1
#
_entry.id   AF-A0A9E0UNT6-F1
#
_cell.length_a   1.000
_cell.length_b   1.000
_cell.length_c   1.000
_cell.angle_alpha   90.00
_cell.angle_beta   90.00
_cell.angle_gamma   90.00
#
_symmetry.space_group_name_H-M   'P 1'
#
loop_
_entity.id
_entity.type
_entity.pdbx_description
1 polymer ?
#
loop_
_entity_poly.entity_id
_entity_poly.type
_entity_poly.pdbx_seq_one_letter_code
_entity_poly.pdbx_strand_id
1 'polypeptide(L)'
;MENLSKELGKYGEKVMLVYGGGSIRKNGIYDAVQAELRKAGKQTVELSGVMPNPTIEKVMEGVALARKEAVDFILAVGGGSVCDYGKAVAGSAYCEQDPWEYYFNNFGEMTCRWIPVGCVLTMAGTGSEMDSCSVISKHSENRKKFYYFRNPDFSILNPVYTYTVPKHHTVAGIYDIMSHILEQYLSGTDDNTTDYIAEGLMRSLVVSSRKVLGNPEDYEARSNIMWTATWALNGLLACGKPTDWMVHMLGQAVAAYTDATHGHTLSAVSGAYYRLLIERSEDAAKKFRRLATSVWDIVPAGKTDQEIASEGLARMEDWMRELGLAMDITACGADPSQLEGMADACPINETGYVVLTREDVIDVLRQSL
;
A
#
# COMPACT_ATOMS: atom_id res chain seq x y z
N MET A 1 -18.63 -1.74 -13.30
CA MET A 1 -19.11 -0.37 -13.57
C MET A 1 -20.63 -0.25 -13.44
N GLU A 2 -21.39 -1.27 -13.84
CA GLU A 2 -22.88 -1.25 -13.81
C GLU A 2 -23.52 -0.88 -12.47
N ASN A 3 -22.86 -1.20 -11.35
CA ASN A 3 -23.34 -0.86 -10.00
C ASN A 3 -23.00 0.57 -9.55
N LEU A 4 -22.16 1.31 -10.29
CA LEU A 4 -21.70 2.65 -9.88
C LEU A 4 -22.87 3.63 -9.78
N SER A 5 -23.74 3.71 -10.79
CA SER A 5 -24.91 4.60 -10.75
C SER A 5 -25.86 4.29 -9.58
N LYS A 6 -26.00 3.02 -9.20
CA LYS A 6 -26.80 2.60 -8.04
C LYS A 6 -26.19 3.11 -6.73
N GLU A 7 -24.88 2.97 -6.55
CA GLU A 7 -24.18 3.46 -5.36
C GLU A 7 -24.22 4.99 -5.28
N LEU A 8 -23.99 5.68 -6.40
CA LEU A 8 -24.05 7.14 -6.49
C LEU A 8 -25.41 7.72 -6.08
N GLY A 9 -26.50 6.98 -6.27
CA GLY A 9 -27.86 7.38 -5.85
C GLY A 9 -28.03 7.61 -4.34
N LYS A 10 -27.09 7.14 -3.51
CA LYS A 10 -27.10 7.30 -2.05
C LYS A 10 -26.49 8.61 -1.56
N TYR A 11 -25.80 9.35 -2.44
CA TYR A 11 -25.02 10.54 -2.10
C TYR A 11 -25.58 11.80 -2.76
N GLY A 12 -25.11 12.98 -2.34
CA GLY A 12 -25.54 14.28 -2.87
C GLY A 12 -25.24 14.47 -4.36
N GLU A 13 -25.70 15.60 -4.90
CA GLU A 13 -25.70 15.85 -6.35
C GLU A 13 -24.31 16.17 -6.90
N LYS A 14 -23.47 16.84 -6.10
CA LYS A 14 -22.18 17.35 -6.57
C LYS A 14 -21.03 16.41 -6.20
N VAL A 15 -20.47 15.78 -7.22
CA VAL A 15 -19.37 14.82 -7.12
C VAL A 15 -18.06 15.47 -7.54
N MET A 16 -17.04 15.38 -6.69
CA MET A 16 -15.67 15.64 -7.11
C MET A 16 -15.05 14.36 -7.67
N LEU A 17 -14.79 14.34 -8.97
CA LEU A 17 -14.12 13.24 -9.66
C LEU A 17 -12.60 13.44 -9.56
N VAL A 18 -11.95 12.61 -8.76
CA VAL A 18 -10.51 12.67 -8.48
C VAL A 18 -9.79 11.59 -9.27
N TYR A 19 -8.74 11.96 -10.00
CA TYR A 19 -7.93 10.99 -10.76
C TYR A 19 -6.48 11.45 -10.99
N GLY A 20 -5.65 10.50 -11.43
CA GLY A 20 -4.23 10.73 -11.67
C GLY A 20 -3.89 11.43 -13.00
N GLY A 21 -2.69 11.15 -13.53
CA GLY A 21 -2.14 11.83 -14.72
C GLY A 21 -2.75 11.47 -16.08
N GLY A 22 -3.85 10.71 -16.13
CA GLY A 22 -4.63 10.50 -17.37
C GLY A 22 -4.63 9.08 -17.96
N SER A 23 -4.06 8.07 -17.30
CA SER A 23 -4.16 6.67 -17.75
C SER A 23 -5.62 6.23 -17.96
N ILE A 24 -6.52 6.66 -17.06
CA ILE A 24 -7.95 6.36 -17.14
C ILE A 24 -8.65 6.97 -18.36
N ARG A 25 -8.08 8.03 -18.94
CA ARG A 25 -8.58 8.63 -20.20
C ARG A 25 -8.16 7.78 -21.40
N LYS A 26 -6.93 7.26 -21.39
CA LYS A 26 -6.39 6.45 -22.49
C LYS A 26 -7.07 5.09 -22.63
N ASN A 27 -7.51 4.49 -21.52
CA ASN A 27 -8.12 3.16 -21.50
C ASN A 27 -9.66 3.17 -21.42
N GLY A 28 -10.31 4.32 -21.58
CA GLY A 28 -11.77 4.45 -21.63
C GLY A 28 -12.50 4.39 -20.28
N ILE A 29 -11.79 4.18 -19.16
CA ILE A 29 -12.40 4.14 -17.82
C ILE A 29 -13.04 5.49 -17.46
N TYR A 30 -12.38 6.59 -17.81
CA TYR A 30 -12.89 7.94 -17.58
C TYR A 30 -14.26 8.13 -18.24
N ASP A 31 -14.40 7.74 -19.51
CA ASP A 31 -15.65 7.92 -20.24
C ASP A 31 -16.77 7.03 -19.67
N ALA A 32 -16.43 5.81 -19.24
CA ALA A 32 -17.35 4.91 -18.56
C ALA A 32 -17.85 5.48 -17.22
N VAL A 33 -16.95 6.04 -16.41
CA VAL A 33 -17.30 6.69 -15.14
C VAL A 33 -18.17 7.93 -15.38
N GLN A 34 -17.78 8.79 -16.31
CA GLN A 34 -18.55 9.98 -16.65
C GLN A 34 -19.95 9.64 -17.18
N ALA A 35 -20.09 8.54 -17.93
CA ALA A 35 -21.39 8.04 -18.37
C ALA A 35 -22.29 7.62 -17.19
N GLU A 36 -21.74 6.90 -16.21
CA GLU A 36 -22.48 6.50 -15.00
C GLU A 36 -22.83 7.71 -14.11
N LEU A 37 -21.94 8.71 -13.99
CA LEU A 37 -22.22 9.96 -13.28
C LEU A 37 -23.38 10.73 -13.93
N ARG A 38 -23.37 10.86 -15.27
CA ARG A 38 -24.49 11.48 -16.01
C ARG A 38 -25.80 10.70 -15.85
N LYS A 39 -25.74 9.37 -15.94
CA LYS A 39 -26.90 8.50 -15.74
C LYS A 39 -27.50 8.65 -14.33
N ALA A 40 -26.66 8.86 -13.33
CA ALA A 40 -27.08 9.15 -11.95
C ALA A 40 -27.45 10.62 -11.70
N GLY A 41 -27.47 11.48 -12.73
CA GLY A 41 -27.83 12.89 -12.61
C GLY A 41 -26.82 13.74 -11.81
N LYS A 42 -25.56 13.31 -11.71
CA LYS A 42 -24.55 13.98 -10.89
C LYS A 42 -23.92 15.18 -11.61
N GLN A 43 -23.72 16.26 -10.86
CA GLN A 43 -22.87 17.37 -11.27
C GLN A 43 -21.42 17.02 -10.94
N THR A 44 -20.53 17.11 -11.93
CA THR A 44 -19.13 16.69 -11.75
C THR A 44 -18.21 17.90 -11.71
N VAL A 45 -17.39 17.97 -10.66
CA VAL A 45 -16.22 18.85 -10.57
C VAL A 45 -14.99 17.97 -10.68
N GLU A 46 -14.08 18.27 -11.60
CA GLU A 46 -12.90 17.45 -11.81
C GLU A 46 -11.71 17.96 -11.02
N LEU A 47 -10.97 17.00 -10.43
CA LEU A 47 -9.66 17.23 -9.88
C LEU A 47 -8.69 16.17 -10.41
N SER A 48 -7.79 16.61 -11.28
CA SER A 48 -6.84 15.74 -11.97
C SER A 48 -5.40 15.92 -11.49
N GLY A 49 -4.52 15.04 -11.94
CA GLY A 49 -3.09 15.18 -11.72
C GLY A 49 -2.61 14.73 -10.34
N VAL A 50 -3.35 13.83 -9.68
CA VAL A 50 -2.84 13.13 -8.49
C VAL A 50 -1.64 12.25 -8.89
N MET A 51 -0.52 12.43 -8.21
CA MET A 51 0.76 11.74 -8.45
C MET A 51 0.87 10.42 -7.64
N PRO A 52 1.75 9.47 -8.02
CA PRO A 52 1.96 8.21 -7.29
C PRO A 52 2.34 8.34 -5.81
N ASN A 53 2.98 9.45 -5.41
CA ASN A 53 3.24 9.82 -4.02
C ASN A 53 2.54 11.16 -3.74
N PRO A 54 1.23 11.16 -3.47
CA PRO A 54 0.45 12.39 -3.37
C PRO A 54 0.98 13.28 -2.25
N THR A 55 1.07 14.59 -2.51
CA THR A 55 1.63 15.54 -1.55
C THR A 55 0.55 16.28 -0.79
N ILE A 56 0.90 16.79 0.39
CA ILE A 56 0.00 17.63 1.18
C ILE A 56 -0.43 18.89 0.41
N GLU A 57 0.45 19.49 -0.38
CA GLU A 57 0.12 20.67 -1.20
C GLU A 57 -0.97 20.34 -2.21
N LYS A 58 -0.91 19.16 -2.84
CA LYS A 58 -1.97 18.69 -3.72
C LYS A 58 -3.25 18.47 -2.91
N VAL A 59 -3.19 17.86 -1.72
CA VAL A 59 -4.37 17.66 -0.86
C VAL A 59 -5.05 19.00 -0.54
N MET A 60 -4.27 20.04 -0.25
CA MET A 60 -4.81 21.37 0.03
C MET A 60 -5.48 22.03 -1.19
N GLU A 61 -5.01 21.76 -2.42
CA GLU A 61 -5.73 22.13 -3.66
C GLU A 61 -7.12 21.47 -3.70
N GLY A 62 -7.19 20.17 -3.40
CA GLY A 62 -8.45 19.43 -3.33
C GLY A 62 -9.38 19.94 -2.23
N VAL A 63 -8.85 20.26 -1.05
CA VAL A 63 -9.60 20.85 0.07
C VAL A 63 -10.22 22.18 -0.33
N ALA A 64 -9.44 23.06 -0.95
CA ALA A 64 -9.92 24.37 -1.40
C ALA A 64 -11.04 24.23 -2.43
N LEU A 65 -10.88 23.31 -3.40
CA LEU A 65 -11.89 23.04 -4.42
C LEU A 65 -13.16 22.43 -3.82
N ALA A 66 -13.02 21.44 -2.92
CA ALA A 66 -14.15 20.79 -2.27
C ALA A 66 -15.00 21.78 -1.46
N ARG A 67 -14.36 22.72 -0.75
CA ARG A 67 -15.04 23.81 -0.03
C ARG A 67 -15.72 24.79 -0.99
N LYS A 68 -14.97 25.29 -1.97
CA LYS A 68 -15.46 26.29 -2.94
C LYS A 68 -16.71 25.81 -3.67
N GLU A 69 -16.67 24.57 -4.13
CA GLU A 69 -17.75 23.99 -4.91
C GLU A 69 -18.84 23.38 -4.02
N ALA A 70 -18.65 23.29 -2.71
CA ALA A 70 -19.55 22.59 -1.79
C ALA A 70 -19.82 21.14 -2.26
N VAL A 71 -18.74 20.38 -2.42
CA VAL A 71 -18.78 18.99 -2.85
C VAL A 71 -19.51 18.13 -1.81
N ASP A 72 -20.41 17.26 -2.29
CA ASP A 72 -21.17 16.33 -1.46
C ASP A 72 -20.53 14.95 -1.38
N PHE A 73 -19.74 14.58 -2.39
CA PHE A 73 -19.18 13.25 -2.54
C PHE A 73 -17.86 13.28 -3.33
N ILE A 74 -16.90 12.45 -2.95
CA ILE A 74 -15.63 12.29 -3.67
C ILE A 74 -15.61 10.92 -4.33
N LEU A 75 -15.42 10.88 -5.65
CA LEU A 75 -15.21 9.65 -6.40
C LEU A 75 -13.74 9.57 -6.86
N ALA A 76 -12.96 8.74 -6.18
CA ALA A 76 -11.57 8.48 -6.53
C ALA A 76 -11.47 7.39 -7.61
N VAL A 77 -10.88 7.70 -8.76
CA VAL A 77 -10.72 6.77 -9.89
C VAL A 77 -9.24 6.65 -10.24
N GLY A 78 -8.61 5.58 -9.78
CA GLY A 78 -7.17 5.44 -9.88
C GLY A 78 -6.61 4.24 -9.13
N GLY A 79 -5.30 4.25 -8.86
CA GLY A 79 -4.66 3.32 -7.93
C GLY A 79 -4.70 3.85 -6.50
N GLY A 80 -3.97 3.20 -5.59
CA GLY A 80 -3.93 3.57 -4.17
C GLY A 80 -3.63 5.05 -3.90
N SER A 81 -2.72 5.67 -4.66
CA SER A 81 -2.42 7.10 -4.51
C SER A 81 -3.64 8.01 -4.68
N VAL A 82 -4.56 7.66 -5.59
CA VAL A 82 -5.79 8.44 -5.82
C VAL A 82 -6.82 8.17 -4.72
N CYS A 83 -6.89 6.93 -4.22
CA CYS A 83 -7.76 6.55 -3.12
C CYS A 83 -7.33 7.22 -1.80
N ASP A 84 -6.03 7.15 -1.46
CA ASP A 84 -5.43 7.82 -0.30
C ASP A 84 -5.63 9.32 -0.36
N TYR A 85 -5.37 9.91 -1.52
CA TYR A 85 -5.62 11.32 -1.77
C TYR A 85 -7.09 11.69 -1.53
N GLY A 86 -8.02 10.88 -2.04
CA GLY A 86 -9.45 11.09 -1.85
C GLY A 86 -9.85 11.09 -0.37
N LYS A 87 -9.32 10.13 0.41
CA LYS A 87 -9.51 10.04 1.87
C LYS A 87 -8.92 11.26 2.59
N ALA A 88 -7.70 11.67 2.23
CA ALA A 88 -7.06 12.83 2.82
C ALA A 88 -7.85 14.13 2.57
N VAL A 89 -8.33 14.36 1.34
CA VAL A 89 -9.19 15.53 1.05
C VAL A 89 -10.50 15.44 1.83
N ALA A 90 -11.14 14.27 1.86
CA ALA A 90 -12.41 14.06 2.56
C ALA A 90 -12.34 14.39 4.07
N GLY A 91 -11.28 13.95 4.74
CA GLY A 91 -11.05 14.23 6.16
C GLY A 91 -10.57 15.66 6.42
N SER A 92 -9.80 16.23 5.48
CA SER A 92 -9.19 17.56 5.66
C SER A 92 -10.09 18.71 5.23
N ALA A 93 -11.11 18.45 4.40
CA ALA A 93 -11.95 19.46 3.79
C ALA A 93 -12.68 20.35 4.80
N TYR A 94 -12.88 19.94 6.04
CA TYR A 94 -13.50 20.79 7.07
C TYR A 94 -12.68 20.81 8.37
N CYS A 95 -11.40 20.44 8.30
CA CYS A 95 -10.47 20.66 9.39
C CYS A 95 -10.16 22.16 9.52
N GLU A 96 -10.28 22.69 10.74
CA GLU A 96 -9.98 24.09 11.05
C GLU A 96 -8.49 24.32 11.36
N GLN A 97 -7.76 23.24 11.66
CA GLN A 97 -6.32 23.23 11.87
C GLN A 97 -5.57 22.92 10.56
N ASP A 98 -4.24 23.06 10.56
CA ASP A 98 -3.41 22.54 9.47
C ASP A 98 -3.51 21.00 9.44
N PRO A 99 -4.03 20.39 8.35
CA PRO A 99 -4.18 18.95 8.27
C PRO A 99 -2.87 18.17 8.37
N TRP A 100 -1.75 18.73 7.89
CA TRP A 100 -0.44 18.06 8.01
C TRP A 100 -0.04 17.94 9.47
N GLU A 101 -0.11 19.06 10.19
CA GLU A 101 0.24 19.09 11.60
C GLU A 101 -0.74 18.28 12.44
N TYR A 102 -2.04 18.48 12.25
CA TYR A 102 -3.05 17.87 13.10
C TYR A 102 -3.16 16.35 12.88
N TYR A 103 -3.32 15.90 11.63
CA TYR A 103 -3.51 14.47 11.35
C TYR A 103 -2.19 13.72 11.22
N PHE A 104 -1.30 14.16 10.34
CA PHE A 104 -0.12 13.36 9.98
C PHE A 104 1.04 13.48 10.98
N ASN A 105 1.24 14.64 11.61
CA ASN A 105 2.29 14.81 12.62
C ASN A 105 1.83 14.41 14.02
N ASN A 106 0.59 14.73 14.39
CA ASN A 106 0.11 14.60 15.78
C ASN A 106 -0.96 13.51 15.98
N PHE A 107 -1.37 12.78 14.94
CA PHE A 107 -2.41 11.77 15.02
C PHE A 107 -3.70 12.26 15.71
N GLY A 108 -4.06 13.53 15.47
CA GLY A 108 -5.23 14.17 16.06
C GLY A 108 -6.52 13.45 15.69
N GLU A 109 -7.52 13.46 16.58
CA GLU A 109 -8.79 12.78 16.36
C GLU A 109 -9.60 13.46 15.24
N MET A 110 -10.17 12.66 14.33
CA MET A 110 -11.01 13.18 13.24
C MET A 110 -12.42 13.54 13.74
N THR A 111 -12.58 14.78 14.18
CA THR A 111 -13.86 15.31 14.72
C THR A 111 -14.66 16.14 13.72
N CYS A 112 -14.04 16.58 12.61
CA CYS A 112 -14.69 17.41 11.60
C CYS A 112 -15.58 16.62 10.64
N ARG A 113 -16.37 17.34 9.85
CA ARG A 113 -17.23 16.75 8.81
C ARG A 113 -16.40 15.95 7.81
N TRP A 114 -16.79 14.69 7.60
CA TRP A 114 -16.31 13.81 6.54
C TRP A 114 -17.13 14.03 5.26
N ILE A 115 -16.45 14.17 4.12
CA ILE A 115 -17.09 14.05 2.80
C ILE A 115 -17.06 12.57 2.41
N PRO A 116 -18.19 11.91 2.15
CA PRO A 116 -18.19 10.49 1.76
C PRO A 116 -17.34 10.23 0.50
N VAL A 117 -16.66 9.09 0.48
CA VAL A 117 -15.67 8.70 -0.54
C VAL A 117 -16.06 7.37 -1.17
N GLY A 118 -16.09 7.30 -2.49
CA GLY A 118 -16.10 6.01 -3.21
C GLY A 118 -14.86 5.84 -4.07
N CYS A 119 -14.49 4.59 -4.32
CA CYS A 119 -13.34 4.26 -5.16
C CYS A 119 -13.75 3.45 -6.39
N VAL A 120 -13.13 3.74 -7.53
CA VAL A 120 -13.06 2.85 -8.69
C VAL A 120 -11.59 2.50 -8.88
N LEU A 121 -11.22 1.29 -8.44
CA LEU A 121 -9.83 0.86 -8.39
C LEU A 121 -9.37 0.44 -9.79
N THR A 122 -8.19 0.94 -10.20
CA THR A 122 -7.59 0.67 -11.51
C THR A 122 -6.21 0.02 -11.41
N MET A 123 -5.72 -0.17 -10.19
CA MET A 123 -4.45 -0.83 -9.89
C MET A 123 -4.54 -1.52 -8.54
N ALA A 124 -4.14 -2.79 -8.48
CA ALA A 124 -4.09 -3.56 -7.24
C ALA A 124 -2.70 -3.44 -6.59
N GLY A 125 -2.67 -3.31 -5.26
CA GLY A 125 -1.44 -3.22 -4.48
C GLY A 125 -1.71 -2.84 -3.03
N THR A 126 -2.30 -1.67 -2.84
CA THR A 126 -2.30 -0.97 -1.55
C THR A 126 -3.40 -1.43 -0.59
N GLY A 127 -4.50 -2.04 -1.04
CA GLY A 127 -5.67 -2.34 -0.21
C GLY A 127 -6.51 -1.11 0.21
N SER A 128 -6.01 0.10 -0.08
CA SER A 128 -6.65 1.40 0.18
C SER A 128 -8.14 1.50 -0.18
N GLU A 129 -8.65 0.70 -1.10
CA GLU A 129 -10.07 0.65 -1.45
C GLU A 129 -10.96 0.05 -0.34
N MET A 130 -10.40 -0.58 0.69
CA MET A 130 -11.14 -1.17 1.80
C MET A 130 -10.45 -0.95 3.17
N ASP A 131 -9.62 0.09 3.28
CA ASP A 131 -9.01 0.51 4.54
C ASP A 131 -9.18 2.01 4.80
N SER A 132 -8.82 2.44 6.00
CA SER A 132 -8.88 3.84 6.44
C SER A 132 -7.56 4.58 6.29
N CYS A 133 -6.45 3.90 5.97
CA CYS A 133 -5.11 4.47 5.96
C CYS A 133 -4.93 5.41 4.77
N SER A 134 -4.33 6.58 4.92
CA SER A 134 -3.95 7.45 3.81
C SER A 134 -2.50 7.87 3.98
N VAL A 135 -1.68 7.68 2.94
CA VAL A 135 -0.25 7.99 2.97
C VAL A 135 0.05 9.21 2.11
N ILE A 136 0.49 10.30 2.74
CA ILE A 136 0.74 11.60 2.11
C ILE A 136 2.20 12.03 2.32
N SER A 137 2.77 12.65 1.29
CA SER A 137 4.15 13.14 1.28
C SER A 137 4.22 14.66 1.53
N LYS A 138 5.32 15.11 2.12
CA LYS A 138 5.70 16.53 2.20
C LYS A 138 7.18 16.65 1.84
N HIS A 139 7.44 16.97 0.58
CA HIS A 139 8.79 17.02 0.03
C HIS A 139 9.66 18.10 0.70
N SER A 140 9.06 19.21 1.14
CA SER A 140 9.78 20.27 1.86
C SER A 140 10.39 19.81 3.19
N GLU A 141 9.90 18.69 3.75
CA GLU A 141 10.40 18.09 5.00
C GLU A 141 11.09 16.74 4.77
N ASN A 142 11.16 16.22 3.54
CA ASN A 142 11.55 14.84 3.24
C ASN A 142 10.81 13.83 4.12
N ARG A 143 9.48 13.99 4.24
CA ARG A 143 8.61 13.11 5.02
C ARG A 143 7.54 12.48 4.15
N LYS A 144 7.25 11.22 4.42
CA LYS A 144 6.07 10.49 3.94
C LYS A 144 5.42 9.86 5.16
N LYS A 145 4.16 10.21 5.42
CA LYS A 145 3.45 9.85 6.66
C LYS A 145 2.09 9.28 6.35
N PHE A 146 1.60 8.44 7.26
CA PHE A 146 0.26 7.87 7.18
C PHE A 146 -0.66 8.45 8.27
N TYR A 147 -1.97 8.40 8.02
CA TYR A 147 -2.99 8.65 9.02
C TYR A 147 -4.23 7.79 8.72
N TYR A 148 -4.94 7.35 9.76
CA TYR A 148 -6.17 6.56 9.62
C TYR A 148 -7.41 7.46 9.66
N PHE A 149 -8.04 7.64 8.50
CA PHE A 149 -9.33 8.34 8.35
C PHE A 149 -10.51 7.35 8.49
N ARG A 150 -11.38 7.30 7.49
CA ARG A 150 -12.47 6.32 7.35
C ARG A 150 -12.25 5.50 6.09
N ASN A 151 -12.77 4.28 6.10
CA ASN A 151 -12.84 3.46 4.89
C ASN A 151 -13.68 4.19 3.82
N PRO A 152 -13.38 3.99 2.52
CA PRO A 152 -14.30 4.36 1.47
C PRO A 152 -15.69 3.77 1.75
N ASP A 153 -16.73 4.58 1.50
CA ASP A 153 -18.12 4.18 1.68
C ASP A 153 -18.53 3.07 0.69
N PHE A 154 -17.90 3.02 -0.48
CA PHE A 154 -17.96 1.86 -1.39
C PHE A 154 -16.73 1.80 -2.30
N SER A 155 -16.47 0.62 -2.86
CA SER A 155 -15.42 0.40 -3.86
C SER A 155 -15.90 -0.48 -5.01
N ILE A 156 -15.57 -0.06 -6.24
CA ILE A 156 -15.82 -0.79 -7.47
C ILE A 156 -14.51 -1.37 -7.97
N LEU A 157 -14.42 -2.70 -7.92
CA LEU A 157 -13.26 -3.47 -8.35
C LEU A 157 -13.58 -4.17 -9.67
N ASN A 158 -12.79 -3.88 -10.71
CA ASN A 158 -12.88 -4.58 -11.99
C ASN A 158 -11.46 -4.98 -12.43
N PRO A 159 -11.10 -6.28 -12.41
CA PRO A 159 -9.77 -6.76 -12.76
C PRO A 159 -9.30 -6.33 -14.15
N VAL A 160 -10.22 -6.17 -15.12
CA VAL A 160 -9.90 -5.74 -16.49
C VAL A 160 -9.25 -4.35 -16.52
N TYR A 161 -9.56 -3.48 -15.56
CA TYR A 161 -8.96 -2.15 -15.47
C TYR A 161 -7.47 -2.17 -15.16
N THR A 162 -6.95 -3.31 -14.71
CA THR A 162 -5.54 -3.50 -14.41
C THR A 162 -4.71 -4.04 -15.58
N TYR A 163 -5.34 -4.44 -16.70
CA TYR A 163 -4.64 -5.05 -17.85
C TYR A 163 -3.58 -4.13 -18.45
N THR A 164 -3.88 -2.83 -18.47
CA THR A 164 -3.01 -1.80 -19.03
C THR A 164 -1.94 -1.29 -18.05
N VAL A 165 -1.89 -1.81 -16.83
CA VAL A 165 -0.90 -1.39 -15.82
C VAL A 165 0.49 -1.91 -16.23
N PRO A 166 1.50 -1.05 -16.39
CA PRO A 166 2.85 -1.46 -16.76
C PRO A 166 3.44 -2.52 -15.82
N LYS A 167 4.34 -3.37 -16.33
CA LYS A 167 5.00 -4.41 -15.53
C LYS A 167 5.62 -3.84 -14.25
N HIS A 168 6.37 -2.75 -14.36
CA HIS A 168 7.00 -2.03 -13.24
C HIS A 168 6.00 -1.79 -12.08
N HIS A 169 4.85 -1.22 -12.39
CA HIS A 169 3.81 -0.95 -11.40
C HIS A 169 3.09 -2.22 -10.93
N THR A 170 2.86 -3.19 -11.83
CA THR A 170 2.23 -4.47 -11.46
C THR A 170 3.06 -5.23 -10.43
N VAL A 171 4.38 -5.34 -10.63
CA VAL A 171 5.25 -6.08 -9.70
C VAL A 171 5.42 -5.33 -8.39
N ALA A 172 5.53 -4.00 -8.43
CA ALA A 172 5.54 -3.19 -7.22
C ALA A 172 4.25 -3.42 -6.39
N GLY A 173 3.08 -3.40 -7.03
CA GLY A 173 1.81 -3.68 -6.36
C GLY A 173 1.76 -5.10 -5.77
N ILE A 174 2.25 -6.11 -6.49
CA ILE A 174 2.33 -7.48 -5.98
C ILE A 174 3.20 -7.56 -4.72
N TYR A 175 4.34 -6.89 -4.70
CA TYR A 175 5.19 -6.91 -3.52
C TYR A 175 4.62 -6.13 -2.36
N ASP A 176 3.93 -5.02 -2.61
CA ASP A 176 3.21 -4.26 -1.59
C ASP A 176 2.17 -5.14 -0.88
N ILE A 177 1.39 -5.92 -1.65
CA ILE A 177 0.46 -6.92 -1.09
C ILE A 177 1.19 -7.96 -0.24
N MET A 178 2.32 -8.50 -0.74
CA MET A 178 3.13 -9.46 0.02
C MET A 178 3.62 -8.84 1.33
N SER A 179 4.14 -7.62 1.29
CA SER A 179 4.64 -6.88 2.45
C SER A 179 3.54 -6.64 3.46
N HIS A 180 2.35 -6.19 3.04
CA HIS A 180 1.19 -6.05 3.93
C HIS A 180 0.87 -7.34 4.67
N ILE A 181 0.86 -8.48 3.99
CA ILE A 181 0.60 -9.78 4.62
C ILE A 181 1.74 -10.15 5.57
N LEU A 182 3.00 -10.00 5.14
CA LEU A 182 4.18 -10.34 5.94
C LEU A 182 4.28 -9.53 7.23
N GLU A 183 4.02 -8.23 7.19
CA GLU A 183 4.11 -7.34 8.37
C GLU A 183 3.07 -7.66 9.45
N GLN A 184 1.96 -8.31 9.07
CA GLN A 184 0.96 -8.81 10.00
C GLN A 184 1.25 -10.25 10.44
N TYR A 185 1.75 -11.08 9.53
CA TYR A 185 2.05 -12.50 9.75
C TYR A 185 3.32 -12.73 10.58
N LEU A 186 4.39 -12.00 10.28
CA LEU A 186 5.68 -12.03 10.98
C LEU A 186 5.62 -11.16 12.24
N SER A 187 4.61 -11.42 13.07
CA SER A 187 4.46 -10.80 14.38
C SER A 187 3.92 -11.79 15.40
N GLY A 188 4.38 -11.65 16.64
CA GLY A 188 3.98 -12.55 17.74
C GLY A 188 4.43 -14.01 17.56
N THR A 189 4.09 -14.85 18.52
CA THR A 189 4.46 -16.28 18.57
C THR A 189 3.26 -17.20 18.46
N ASP A 190 2.10 -16.65 18.12
CA ASP A 190 0.85 -17.36 18.08
C ASP A 190 0.69 -18.21 16.80
N ASP A 191 -0.22 -19.16 16.90
CA ASP A 191 -0.74 -19.96 15.80
C ASP A 191 -2.26 -19.75 15.78
N ASN A 192 -2.73 -18.90 14.87
CA ASN A 192 -4.11 -18.47 14.88
C ASN A 192 -4.75 -18.54 13.48
N THR A 193 -6.08 -18.38 13.43
CA THR A 193 -6.85 -18.39 12.18
C THR A 193 -6.27 -17.41 11.15
N THR A 194 -5.82 -16.24 11.61
CA THR A 194 -5.25 -15.20 10.77
C THR A 194 -3.97 -15.65 10.07
N ASP A 195 -3.12 -16.47 10.71
CA ASP A 195 -1.94 -17.06 10.08
C ASP A 195 -2.30 -17.96 8.90
N TYR A 196 -3.28 -18.85 9.06
CA TYR A 196 -3.71 -19.75 7.99
C TYR A 196 -4.33 -19.00 6.82
N ILE A 197 -5.06 -17.90 7.09
CA ILE A 197 -5.59 -17.02 6.05
C ILE A 197 -4.43 -16.33 5.32
N ALA A 198 -3.48 -15.74 6.05
CA ALA A 198 -2.30 -15.08 5.49
C ALA A 198 -1.49 -16.03 4.59
N GLU A 199 -1.25 -17.27 5.03
CA GLU A 199 -0.55 -18.30 4.25
C GLU A 199 -1.30 -18.65 2.95
N GLY A 200 -2.63 -18.77 3.01
CA GLY A 200 -3.45 -18.99 1.82
C GLY A 200 -3.37 -17.83 0.83
N LEU A 201 -3.41 -16.60 1.33
CA LEU A 201 -3.28 -15.38 0.52
C LEU A 201 -1.90 -15.28 -0.12
N MET A 202 -0.82 -15.53 0.62
CA MET A 202 0.56 -15.51 0.08
C MET A 202 0.76 -16.56 -1.01
N ARG A 203 0.28 -17.81 -0.80
CA ARG A 203 0.34 -18.85 -1.85
C ARG A 203 -0.42 -18.45 -3.11
N SER A 204 -1.63 -17.90 -2.96
CA SER A 204 -2.43 -17.40 -4.09
C SER A 204 -1.69 -16.29 -4.84
N LEU A 205 -1.11 -15.34 -4.12
CA LEU A 205 -0.34 -14.23 -4.68
C LEU A 205 0.88 -14.70 -5.47
N VAL A 206 1.65 -15.66 -4.94
CA VAL A 206 2.81 -16.23 -5.63
C VAL A 206 2.38 -16.89 -6.95
N VAL A 207 1.32 -17.71 -6.94
CA VAL A 207 0.80 -18.36 -8.16
C VAL A 207 0.31 -17.33 -9.18
N SER A 208 -0.52 -16.37 -8.75
CA SER A 208 -1.09 -15.37 -9.64
C SER A 208 -0.06 -14.38 -10.18
N SER A 209 0.97 -14.04 -9.39
CA SER A 209 2.06 -13.18 -9.85
C SER A 209 2.81 -13.79 -11.04
N ARG A 210 3.12 -15.09 -11.00
CA ARG A 210 3.78 -15.79 -12.12
C ARG A 210 2.90 -15.83 -13.36
N LYS A 211 1.60 -16.11 -13.19
CA LYS A 211 0.63 -16.09 -14.30
C LYS A 211 0.56 -14.72 -14.97
N VAL A 212 0.48 -13.63 -14.18
CA VAL A 212 0.35 -12.27 -14.74
C VAL A 212 1.63 -11.80 -15.43
N LEU A 213 2.80 -12.31 -15.02
CA LEU A 213 4.07 -12.04 -15.72
C LEU A 213 4.14 -12.70 -17.09
N GLY A 214 3.60 -13.92 -17.21
CA GLY A 214 3.52 -14.63 -18.49
C GLY A 214 2.42 -14.08 -19.41
N ASN A 215 1.30 -13.65 -18.83
CA ASN A 215 0.17 -13.06 -19.54
C ASN A 215 -0.44 -11.89 -18.74
N PRO A 216 -0.15 -10.62 -19.09
CA PRO A 216 -0.60 -9.46 -18.33
C PRO A 216 -2.13 -9.25 -18.35
N GLU A 217 -2.85 -9.92 -19.25
CA GLU A 217 -4.31 -9.88 -19.39
C GLU A 217 -4.98 -11.16 -18.87
N ASP A 218 -4.27 -12.01 -18.12
CA ASP A 218 -4.86 -13.17 -17.45
C ASP A 218 -5.88 -12.70 -16.40
N TYR A 219 -7.17 -12.86 -16.72
CA TYR A 219 -8.27 -12.40 -15.89
C TYR A 219 -8.22 -13.00 -14.48
N GLU A 220 -7.98 -14.32 -14.39
CA GLU A 220 -7.98 -15.05 -13.12
C GLU A 220 -6.82 -14.58 -12.23
N ALA A 221 -5.64 -14.40 -12.82
CA ALA A 221 -4.49 -13.87 -12.11
C ALA A 221 -4.75 -12.43 -11.61
N ARG A 222 -5.27 -11.55 -12.47
CA ARG A 222 -5.60 -10.17 -12.10
C ARG A 222 -6.70 -10.11 -11.04
N SER A 223 -7.71 -10.96 -11.13
CA SER A 223 -8.81 -11.01 -10.16
C SER A 223 -8.32 -11.50 -8.80
N ASN A 224 -7.48 -12.52 -8.77
CA ASN A 224 -6.91 -13.04 -7.52
C ASN A 224 -5.97 -12.01 -6.88
N ILE A 225 -5.05 -11.40 -7.65
CA ILE A 225 -4.17 -10.34 -7.13
C ILE A 225 -4.99 -9.18 -6.55
N MET A 226 -6.01 -8.72 -7.28
CA MET A 226 -6.89 -7.64 -6.81
C MET A 226 -7.62 -8.00 -5.53
N TRP A 227 -8.16 -9.21 -5.42
CA TRP A 227 -8.86 -9.65 -4.22
C TRP A 227 -7.93 -9.90 -3.04
N THR A 228 -6.75 -10.46 -3.28
CA THR A 228 -5.71 -10.61 -2.27
C THR A 228 -5.28 -9.25 -1.73
N ALA A 229 -5.14 -8.22 -2.58
CA ALA A 229 -4.79 -6.86 -2.15
C ALA A 229 -5.80 -6.32 -1.13
N THR A 230 -7.10 -6.47 -1.39
CA THR A 230 -8.16 -6.05 -0.49
C THR A 230 -8.05 -6.74 0.87
N TRP A 231 -7.88 -8.07 0.91
CA TRP A 231 -7.76 -8.80 2.18
C TRP A 231 -6.45 -8.58 2.91
N ALA A 232 -5.38 -8.23 2.19
CA ALA A 232 -4.07 -8.00 2.76
C ALA A 232 -4.07 -6.82 3.74
N LEU A 233 -4.94 -5.80 3.55
CA LEU A 233 -4.90 -4.58 4.37
C LEU A 233 -6.26 -4.05 4.86
N ASN A 234 -7.37 -4.76 4.65
CA ASN A 234 -8.68 -4.32 5.19
C ASN A 234 -8.87 -4.51 6.71
N GLY A 235 -7.81 -4.86 7.44
CA GLY A 235 -7.82 -5.11 8.88
C GLY A 235 -8.08 -6.55 9.30
N LEU A 236 -8.51 -7.43 8.38
CA LEU A 236 -8.74 -8.86 8.70
C LEU A 236 -7.47 -9.51 9.26
N LEU A 237 -6.32 -9.25 8.63
CA LEU A 237 -5.06 -9.90 9.00
C LEU A 237 -4.39 -9.32 10.25
N ALA A 238 -4.86 -8.17 10.74
CA ALA A 238 -4.36 -7.56 11.97
C ALA A 238 -5.08 -8.10 13.22
N CYS A 239 -6.23 -8.77 13.05
CA CYS A 239 -7.02 -9.30 14.14
C CYS A 239 -6.20 -10.29 15.01
N GLY A 240 -5.94 -9.88 16.25
CA GLY A 240 -5.18 -10.67 17.23
C GLY A 240 -3.66 -10.61 17.06
N LYS A 241 -3.14 -9.70 16.23
CA LYS A 241 -1.71 -9.60 15.91
C LYS A 241 -1.10 -8.29 16.44
N PRO A 242 0.13 -8.32 17.00
CA PRO A 242 0.88 -7.10 17.31
C PRO A 242 1.26 -6.29 16.06
N THR A 243 1.54 -6.98 14.94
CA THR A 243 2.06 -6.43 13.67
C THR A 243 3.46 -5.80 13.79
N ASP A 244 4.20 -5.63 12.69
CA ASP A 244 5.60 -5.13 12.69
C ASP A 244 5.79 -3.82 11.91
N TRP A 245 5.35 -3.72 10.66
CA TRP A 245 5.38 -2.48 9.84
C TRP A 245 6.75 -1.85 9.57
N MET A 246 7.86 -2.45 10.02
CA MET A 246 9.20 -1.85 9.86
C MET A 246 9.72 -1.86 8.42
N VAL A 247 9.37 -2.83 7.58
CA VAL A 247 9.66 -2.77 6.13
C VAL A 247 8.94 -1.57 5.52
N HIS A 248 7.69 -1.32 5.92
CA HIS A 248 6.95 -0.12 5.48
C HIS A 248 7.60 1.18 5.97
N MET A 249 8.07 1.24 7.22
CA MET A 249 8.76 2.44 7.73
C MET A 249 10.08 2.71 7.00
N LEU A 250 10.91 1.68 6.79
CA LEU A 250 12.15 1.75 6.04
C LEU A 250 11.90 2.16 4.57
N GLY A 251 10.93 1.51 3.92
CA GLY A 251 10.58 1.82 2.53
C GLY A 251 10.03 3.24 2.35
N GLN A 252 9.21 3.74 3.31
CA GLN A 252 8.74 5.12 3.29
C GLN A 252 9.88 6.13 3.47
N ALA A 253 10.87 5.83 4.32
CA ALA A 253 12.05 6.65 4.47
C ALA A 253 12.86 6.76 3.17
N VAL A 254 13.06 5.64 2.46
CA VAL A 254 13.71 5.65 1.13
C VAL A 254 12.87 6.47 0.14
N ALA A 255 11.56 6.22 0.06
CA ALA A 255 10.67 6.93 -0.87
C ALA A 255 10.61 8.44 -0.61
N ALA A 256 10.78 8.89 0.64
CA ALA A 256 10.79 10.30 0.98
C ALA A 256 11.98 11.07 0.36
N TYR A 257 13.09 10.39 0.08
CA TYR A 257 14.29 10.97 -0.53
C TYR A 257 14.38 10.76 -2.04
N THR A 258 13.80 9.67 -2.56
CA THR A 258 13.97 9.29 -3.97
C THR A 258 12.72 9.41 -4.83
N ASP A 259 11.54 9.58 -4.20
CA ASP A 259 10.22 9.51 -4.84
C ASP A 259 9.95 8.19 -5.58
N ALA A 260 10.70 7.12 -5.24
CA ALA A 260 10.55 5.83 -5.88
C ALA A 260 9.18 5.19 -5.63
N THR A 261 8.81 4.26 -6.53
CA THR A 261 7.57 3.50 -6.44
C THR A 261 7.57 2.62 -5.18
N HIS A 262 6.54 2.74 -4.34
CA HIS A 262 6.51 2.15 -3.00
C HIS A 262 6.87 0.66 -2.93
N GLY A 263 6.26 -0.21 -3.74
CA GLY A 263 6.60 -1.64 -3.72
C GLY A 263 8.07 -1.96 -4.03
N HIS A 264 8.74 -1.11 -4.80
CA HIS A 264 10.18 -1.25 -5.06
C HIS A 264 11.01 -0.82 -3.85
N THR A 265 10.60 0.21 -3.11
CA THR A 265 11.29 0.60 -1.86
C THR A 265 11.15 -0.45 -0.78
N LEU A 266 9.98 -1.12 -0.70
CA LEU A 266 9.76 -2.22 0.24
C LEU A 266 10.66 -3.42 -0.11
N SER A 267 10.68 -3.84 -1.37
CA SER A 267 11.48 -5.00 -1.80
C SER A 267 12.98 -4.80 -1.61
N ALA A 268 13.47 -3.57 -1.79
CA ALA A 268 14.86 -3.21 -1.58
C ALA A 268 15.33 -3.35 -0.11
N VAL A 269 14.45 -3.14 0.88
CA VAL A 269 14.83 -3.13 2.30
C VAL A 269 14.52 -4.45 3.03
N SER A 270 13.54 -5.22 2.54
CA SER A 270 13.07 -6.44 3.19
C SER A 270 14.16 -7.48 3.46
N GLY A 271 15.05 -7.73 2.50
CA GLY A 271 16.08 -8.76 2.66
C GLY A 271 17.01 -8.48 3.84
N ALA A 272 17.49 -7.24 3.98
CA ALA A 272 18.36 -6.84 5.08
C ALA A 272 17.63 -6.90 6.42
N TYR A 273 16.40 -6.36 6.48
CA TYR A 273 15.60 -6.36 7.70
C TYR A 273 15.24 -7.78 8.18
N TYR A 274 14.77 -8.65 7.28
CA TYR A 274 14.37 -10.00 7.64
C TYR A 274 15.55 -10.88 8.08
N ARG A 275 16.75 -10.69 7.51
CA ARG A 275 17.98 -11.35 8.02
C ARG A 275 18.27 -10.92 9.45
N LEU A 276 18.16 -9.63 9.76
CA LEU A 276 18.35 -9.10 11.11
C LEU A 276 17.36 -9.75 12.10
N LEU A 277 16.08 -9.88 11.73
CA LEU A 277 15.09 -10.54 12.58
C LEU A 277 15.42 -12.01 12.84
N ILE A 278 15.75 -12.78 11.79
CA ILE A 278 16.09 -14.21 11.89
C ILE A 278 17.33 -14.41 12.78
N GLU A 279 18.31 -13.53 12.69
CA GLU A 279 19.53 -13.59 13.48
C GLU A 279 19.29 -13.26 14.96
N ARG A 280 18.50 -12.21 15.23
CA ARG A 280 18.39 -11.63 16.57
C ARG A 280 17.22 -12.16 17.39
N SER A 281 16.27 -12.86 16.78
CA SER A 281 15.08 -13.38 17.47
C SER A 281 14.79 -14.83 17.11
N GLU A 282 14.87 -15.72 18.11
CA GLU A 282 14.48 -17.14 17.95
C GLU A 282 13.00 -17.29 17.54
N ASP A 283 12.15 -16.40 18.03
CA ASP A 283 10.72 -16.43 17.74
C ASP A 283 10.43 -15.96 16.31
N ALA A 284 11.16 -14.95 15.83
CA ALA A 284 11.14 -14.61 14.41
C ALA A 284 11.62 -15.79 13.56
N ALA A 285 12.76 -16.41 13.91
CA ALA A 285 13.29 -17.56 13.18
C ALA A 285 12.28 -18.71 13.07
N LYS A 286 11.54 -19.04 14.15
CA LYS A 286 10.46 -20.04 14.12
C LYS A 286 9.32 -19.64 13.18
N LYS A 287 8.92 -18.37 13.18
CA LYS A 287 7.85 -17.87 12.29
C LYS A 287 8.28 -17.85 10.82
N PHE A 288 9.52 -17.45 10.53
CA PHE A 288 10.11 -17.57 9.18
C PHE A 288 10.26 -19.03 8.73
N ARG A 289 10.59 -19.94 9.64
CA ARG A 289 10.60 -21.38 9.35
C ARG A 289 9.20 -21.88 8.99
N ARG A 290 8.14 -21.40 9.65
CA ARG A 290 6.75 -21.70 9.25
C ARG A 290 6.43 -21.13 7.87
N LEU A 291 6.78 -19.87 7.60
CA LEU A 291 6.64 -19.25 6.27
C LEU A 291 7.30 -20.11 5.17
N ALA A 292 8.55 -20.53 5.41
CA ALA A 292 9.32 -21.38 4.50
C ALA A 292 8.60 -22.69 4.18
N THR A 293 8.03 -23.37 5.19
CA THR A 293 7.32 -24.63 4.96
C THR A 293 5.93 -24.45 4.37
N SER A 294 5.20 -23.40 4.75
CA SER A 294 3.78 -23.23 4.42
C SER A 294 3.52 -22.49 3.09
N VAL A 295 4.46 -21.65 2.66
CA VAL A 295 4.32 -20.83 1.45
C VAL A 295 5.32 -21.23 0.38
N TRP A 296 6.52 -21.65 0.78
CA TRP A 296 7.63 -21.96 -0.12
C TRP A 296 7.93 -23.45 -0.26
N ASP A 297 7.14 -24.31 0.39
CA ASP A 297 7.25 -25.78 0.35
C ASP A 297 8.65 -26.31 0.71
N ILE A 298 9.38 -25.59 1.57
CA ILE A 298 10.70 -26.04 2.05
C ILE A 298 10.54 -27.24 2.97
N VAL A 299 11.35 -28.29 2.75
CA VAL A 299 11.32 -29.50 3.58
C VAL A 299 12.25 -29.32 4.79
N PRO A 300 11.75 -29.44 6.03
CA PRO A 300 12.52 -29.12 7.23
C PRO A 300 13.49 -30.23 7.69
N ALA A 301 13.44 -31.42 7.08
CA ALA A 301 14.14 -32.60 7.58
C ALA A 301 15.68 -32.40 7.63
N GLY A 302 16.25 -32.59 8.83
CA GLY A 302 17.70 -32.52 9.05
C GLY A 302 18.29 -31.12 9.13
N LYS A 303 17.44 -30.07 9.26
CA LYS A 303 17.85 -28.67 9.35
C LYS A 303 17.33 -28.02 10.64
N THR A 304 18.05 -27.04 11.13
CA THR A 304 17.63 -26.15 12.23
C THR A 304 16.57 -25.15 11.75
N ASP A 305 15.83 -24.56 12.69
CA ASP A 305 14.83 -23.52 12.34
C ASP A 305 15.48 -22.33 11.61
N GLN A 306 16.69 -21.92 12.01
CA GLN A 306 17.44 -20.83 11.37
C GLN A 306 17.83 -21.16 9.93
N GLU A 307 18.27 -22.39 9.65
CA GLU A 307 18.60 -22.84 8.29
C GLU A 307 17.35 -22.85 7.40
N ILE A 308 16.22 -23.34 7.91
CA ILE A 308 14.95 -23.38 7.16
C ILE A 308 14.41 -21.96 6.92
N ALA A 309 14.46 -21.09 7.94
CA ALA A 309 14.08 -19.70 7.84
C ALA A 309 14.90 -18.96 6.76
N SER A 310 16.22 -19.16 6.78
CA SER A 310 17.14 -18.55 5.81
C SER A 310 16.91 -19.06 4.38
N GLU A 311 16.64 -20.36 4.21
CA GLU A 311 16.30 -20.95 2.91
C GLU A 311 14.95 -20.43 2.38
N GLY A 312 13.95 -20.28 3.26
CA GLY A 312 12.67 -19.66 2.92
C GLY A 312 12.82 -18.20 2.49
N LEU A 313 13.62 -17.42 3.21
CA LEU A 313 13.95 -16.04 2.84
C LEU A 313 14.65 -15.98 1.48
N ALA A 314 15.64 -16.85 1.23
CA ALA A 314 16.30 -16.94 -0.07
C ALA A 314 15.31 -17.29 -1.20
N ARG A 315 14.36 -18.20 -0.96
CA ARG A 315 13.32 -18.53 -1.95
C ARG A 315 12.39 -17.34 -2.25
N MET A 316 12.05 -16.55 -1.24
CA MET A 316 11.29 -15.32 -1.43
C MET A 316 12.08 -14.31 -2.26
N GLU A 317 13.38 -14.12 -1.98
CA GLU A 317 14.23 -13.23 -2.78
C GLU A 317 14.38 -13.69 -4.22
N ASP A 318 14.47 -15.01 -4.48
CA ASP A 318 14.48 -15.54 -5.85
C ASP A 318 13.17 -15.25 -6.58
N TRP A 319 12.03 -15.38 -5.90
CA TRP A 319 10.74 -14.94 -6.44
C TRP A 319 10.71 -13.43 -6.69
N MET A 320 11.30 -12.61 -5.81
CA MET A 320 11.39 -11.17 -6.03
C MET A 320 12.23 -10.82 -7.27
N ARG A 321 13.37 -11.49 -7.45
CA ARG A 321 14.23 -11.37 -8.64
C ARG A 321 13.52 -11.85 -9.90
N GLU A 322 12.78 -12.96 -9.83
CA GLU A 322 11.93 -13.49 -10.91
C GLU A 322 10.91 -12.43 -11.38
N LEU A 323 10.30 -11.71 -10.44
CA LEU A 323 9.35 -10.63 -10.77
C LEU A 323 10.04 -9.42 -11.43
N GLY A 324 11.32 -9.19 -11.12
CA GLY A 324 12.06 -7.99 -11.50
C GLY A 324 11.83 -6.82 -10.54
N LEU A 325 11.68 -7.13 -9.25
CA LEU A 325 11.64 -6.12 -8.19
C LEU A 325 13.01 -5.48 -7.98
N ALA A 326 13.02 -4.32 -7.30
CA ALA A 326 14.27 -3.71 -6.87
C ALA A 326 14.79 -4.53 -5.68
N MET A 327 16.07 -4.88 -5.70
CA MET A 327 16.69 -5.70 -4.65
C MET A 327 17.59 -4.87 -3.73
N ASP A 328 17.79 -3.59 -4.05
CA ASP A 328 18.61 -2.64 -3.33
C ASP A 328 18.04 -1.22 -3.51
N ILE A 329 18.39 -0.32 -2.59
CA ILE A 329 17.86 1.05 -2.56
C ILE A 329 18.52 1.94 -3.62
N THR A 330 19.68 1.55 -4.17
CA THR A 330 20.32 2.31 -5.27
C THR A 330 19.53 2.18 -6.58
N ALA A 331 18.93 1.02 -6.84
CA ALA A 331 17.97 0.82 -7.93
C ALA A 331 16.70 1.67 -7.76
N CYS A 332 16.43 2.13 -6.54
CA CYS A 332 15.38 3.09 -6.20
C CYS A 332 15.87 4.55 -6.21
N GLY A 333 17.13 4.81 -6.60
CA GLY A 333 17.71 6.15 -6.71
C GLY A 333 18.29 6.71 -5.41
N ALA A 334 18.47 5.88 -4.37
CA ALA A 334 19.07 6.33 -3.12
C ALA A 334 20.57 6.66 -3.29
N ASP A 335 20.99 7.78 -2.71
CA ASP A 335 22.41 8.14 -2.59
C ASP A 335 22.94 7.65 -1.22
N PRO A 336 24.04 6.88 -1.17
CA PRO A 336 24.65 6.43 0.09
C PRO A 336 24.95 7.55 1.11
N SER A 337 25.14 8.79 0.66
CA SER A 337 25.36 9.94 1.55
C SER A 337 24.09 10.37 2.31
N GLN A 338 22.91 9.90 1.90
CA GLN A 338 21.61 10.26 2.49
C GLN A 338 21.12 9.27 3.56
N LEU A 339 21.86 8.20 3.85
CA LEU A 339 21.45 7.15 4.80
C LEU A 339 21.08 7.70 6.18
N GLU A 340 21.87 8.64 6.71
CA GLU A 340 21.60 9.28 8.01
C GLU A 340 20.25 10.02 7.99
N GLY A 341 19.98 10.76 6.91
CA GLY A 341 18.72 11.49 6.75
C GLY A 341 17.52 10.57 6.54
N MET A 342 17.70 9.45 5.84
CA MET A 342 16.67 8.40 5.72
C MET A 342 16.38 7.77 7.08
N ALA A 343 17.41 7.50 7.89
CA ALA A 343 17.22 6.98 9.24
C ALA A 343 16.45 7.97 10.13
N ASP A 344 16.74 9.27 10.05
CA ASP A 344 15.98 10.32 10.77
C ASP A 344 14.53 10.46 10.26
N ALA A 345 14.28 10.08 9.01
CA ALA A 345 12.97 10.08 8.40
C ALA A 345 12.12 8.86 8.79
N CYS A 346 12.76 7.74 9.16
CA CYS A 346 12.14 6.45 9.48
C CYS A 346 11.47 6.47 10.86
N PRO A 347 10.14 6.32 10.96
CA PRO A 347 9.50 6.02 12.23
C PRO A 347 9.95 4.65 12.75
N ILE A 348 10.05 4.49 14.07
CA ILE A 348 10.33 3.21 14.70
C ILE A 348 9.02 2.60 15.17
N ASN A 349 8.73 1.38 14.72
CA ASN A 349 7.68 0.57 15.31
C ASN A 349 8.23 -0.25 16.48
N GLU A 350 7.46 -0.33 17.56
CA GLU A 350 7.89 -0.98 18.81
C GLU A 350 7.24 -2.36 19.03
N THR A 351 6.40 -2.83 18.11
CA THR A 351 5.61 -4.08 18.28
C THR A 351 6.19 -5.28 17.52
N GLY A 352 7.21 -5.08 16.69
CA GLY A 352 7.94 -6.15 15.99
C GLY A 352 8.76 -7.04 16.93
N TYR A 353 9.40 -8.07 16.38
CA TYR A 353 10.25 -8.99 17.17
C TYR A 353 11.49 -8.33 17.75
N VAL A 354 11.98 -7.26 17.12
CA VAL A 354 13.14 -6.48 17.53
C VAL A 354 12.80 -5.01 17.37
N VAL A 355 12.88 -4.24 18.47
CA VAL A 355 12.76 -2.78 18.41
C VAL A 355 14.07 -2.21 17.89
N LEU A 356 14.05 -1.59 16.70
CA LEU A 356 15.26 -1.06 16.07
C LEU A 356 15.71 0.24 16.75
N THR A 357 17.01 0.34 17.00
CA THR A 357 17.66 1.62 17.26
C THR A 357 17.87 2.41 15.96
N ARG A 358 18.21 3.70 16.06
CA ARG A 358 18.59 4.49 14.90
C ARG A 358 19.79 3.88 14.17
N GLU A 359 20.76 3.37 14.91
CA GLU A 359 21.93 2.67 14.38
C GLU A 359 21.52 1.40 13.62
N ASP A 360 20.57 0.63 14.14
CA ASP A 360 20.05 -0.54 13.43
C ASP A 360 19.36 -0.15 12.11
N VAL A 361 18.59 0.94 12.09
CA VAL A 361 17.99 1.46 10.84
C VAL A 361 19.06 1.80 9.82
N ILE A 362 20.13 2.49 10.23
CA ILE A 362 21.25 2.83 9.34
C ILE A 362 21.91 1.56 8.81
N ASP A 363 22.13 0.57 9.67
CA ASP A 363 22.77 -0.68 9.28
C ASP A 363 21.91 -1.49 8.29
N VAL A 364 20.59 -1.52 8.48
CA VAL A 364 19.66 -2.13 7.53
C VAL A 364 19.71 -1.39 6.20
N LEU A 365 19.59 -0.06 6.20
CA LEU A 365 19.64 0.73 4.96
C LEU A 365 21.00 0.58 4.24
N ARG A 366 22.11 0.50 4.99
CA ARG A 366 23.44 0.28 4.43
C ARG A 366 23.60 -1.11 3.81
N GLN A 367 23.02 -2.14 4.44
CA GLN A 367 23.00 -3.50 3.90
C GLN A 367 22.08 -3.64 2.69
N SER A 368 21.17 -2.70 2.50
CA SER A 368 20.28 -2.59 1.34
C SER A 368 20.84 -1.77 0.19
N LEU A 369 22.09 -1.28 0.26
CA LEU A 369 22.76 -0.57 -0.85
C LEU A 369 23.20 -1.47 -2.00
#